data_AF-A0A351TFK9-F1
#
_entry.id   AF-A0A351TFK9-F1
#
_cell.length_a   1.000
_cell.length_b   1.000
_cell.length_c   1.000
_cell.angle_alpha   90.00
_cell.angle_beta   90.00
_cell.angle_gamma   90.00
#
_symmetry.space_group_name_H-M   'P 1'
#
loop_
_entity.id
_entity.type
_entity.pdbx_description
1 polymer ?
#
loop_
_entity_poly.entity_id
_entity_poly.type
_entity_poly.pdbx_seq_one_letter_code
_entity_poly.pdbx_strand_id
1 'polypeptide(L)'
;MRPVKYVNANDVLPEELLSMIREYYQGGYLYIPREISREVRRRTDYRIELEKRNHHIYLKHLEGRTNGQLGNLYHLSESSIRRILAGERRRYRKMKERIEQILPLWGMETRQLTQIYSSAWEVNHSYVMKAYSDKGQLERNIKITEILAGCNIPVAEIVPSGAGEKYVAYENFYFFLSRKLQGSNITDLKNKEIARKMGCAIARLHKAFLECEKEIAFWDNSLLDEMKGWVRENLAADAWKTVDRESYARAVKSLENVYGFLPKQLIHRDVHFGNFLFSEGSLSGYIDFDLSQRNIRIFDICYFLTGLLAEETEDAFTKKEWTENVRAVIAGYESITRLLAEEKAAIPCVMECIEILFAAYFIGMEDFKHARDAWEVFLFIQDCKEDI
;
A
#
# COMPACT_ATOMS: atom_id res chain seq x y z
N MET A 1 7.32 -28.75 15.93
CA MET A 1 8.72 -29.03 15.53
C MET A 1 8.98 -30.52 15.72
N ARG A 2 9.54 -31.22 14.72
CA ARG A 2 10.05 -32.59 14.90
C ARG A 2 11.42 -32.55 15.61
N PRO A 3 11.75 -33.51 16.49
CA PRO A 3 13.02 -33.51 17.21
C PRO A 3 14.21 -33.84 16.29
N VAL A 4 15.35 -33.18 16.54
CA VAL A 4 16.63 -33.42 15.85
C VAL A 4 17.20 -34.75 16.32
N LYS A 5 17.60 -35.61 15.40
CA LYS A 5 18.23 -36.91 15.68
C LYS A 5 19.74 -36.69 15.82
N TYR A 6 20.33 -37.04 16.96
CA TYR A 6 21.77 -36.97 17.17
C TYR A 6 22.48 -38.07 16.35
N VAL A 7 23.59 -37.71 15.72
CA VAL A 7 24.43 -38.62 14.91
C VAL A 7 25.86 -38.48 15.41
N ASN A 8 26.56 -39.61 15.60
CA ASN A 8 27.94 -39.61 16.11
C ASN A 8 28.90 -39.16 15.00
N ALA A 9 29.76 -38.19 15.30
CA ALA A 9 30.69 -37.61 14.34
C ALA A 9 31.69 -38.63 13.77
N ASN A 10 32.04 -39.67 14.52
CA ASN A 10 32.90 -40.77 14.05
C ASN A 10 32.26 -41.57 12.89
N ASP A 11 30.93 -41.53 12.76
CA ASP A 11 30.20 -42.30 11.75
C ASP A 11 29.98 -41.51 10.44
N VAL A 12 30.24 -40.20 10.43
CA VAL A 12 29.91 -39.29 9.31
C VAL A 12 31.05 -38.40 8.82
N LEU A 13 32.11 -38.21 9.61
CA LEU A 13 33.23 -37.34 9.23
C LEU A 13 34.51 -38.15 8.98
N PRO A 14 35.37 -37.74 8.02
CA PRO A 14 36.68 -38.35 7.79
C PRO A 14 37.61 -38.20 9.00
N GLU A 15 38.52 -39.15 9.18
CA GLU A 15 39.39 -39.24 10.35
C GLU A 15 40.38 -38.07 10.45
N GLU A 16 40.85 -37.55 9.31
CA GLU A 16 41.73 -36.38 9.28
C GLU A 16 41.03 -35.13 9.84
N LEU A 17 39.75 -34.93 9.50
CA LEU A 17 38.94 -33.81 9.97
C LEU A 17 38.59 -33.95 11.46
N LEU A 18 38.30 -35.18 11.91
CA LEU A 18 38.07 -35.47 13.32
C LEU A 18 39.34 -35.22 14.16
N SER A 19 40.51 -35.56 13.64
CA SER A 19 41.79 -35.26 14.32
C SER A 19 41.97 -33.76 14.51
N MET A 20 41.71 -32.95 13.47
CA MET A 20 41.76 -31.49 13.56
C MET A 20 40.74 -30.94 14.56
N ILE A 21 39.48 -31.40 14.54
CA ILE A 21 38.47 -30.93 15.49
C ILE A 21 38.88 -31.27 16.94
N ARG A 22 39.45 -32.46 17.15
CA ARG A 22 39.97 -32.89 18.47
C ARG A 22 41.16 -32.05 18.93
N GLU A 23 41.88 -31.34 18.08
CA GLU A 23 42.92 -30.39 18.56
C GLU A 23 42.30 -29.19 19.29
N TYR A 24 41.10 -28.76 18.87
CA TYR A 24 40.44 -27.55 19.39
C TYR A 24 39.31 -27.85 20.38
N TYR A 25 38.69 -29.03 20.30
CA TYR A 25 37.53 -29.38 21.12
C TYR A 25 37.42 -30.90 21.33
N GLN A 26 37.61 -31.38 22.57
CA GLN A 26 37.52 -32.80 22.93
C GLN A 26 36.45 -33.07 23.99
N GLY A 27 35.72 -34.19 23.84
CA GLY A 27 34.83 -34.72 24.88
C GLY A 27 33.45 -34.06 25.01
N GLY A 28 33.10 -33.11 24.13
CA GLY A 28 31.81 -32.40 24.13
C GLY A 28 30.99 -32.58 22.85
N TYR A 29 29.74 -32.08 22.86
CA TYR A 29 28.86 -32.07 21.69
C TYR A 29 29.10 -30.80 20.84
N LEU A 30 29.61 -30.98 19.62
CA LEU A 30 29.80 -29.90 18.66
C LEU A 30 28.63 -29.87 17.66
N TYR A 31 27.83 -28.81 17.71
CA TYR A 31 26.73 -28.61 16.75
C TYR A 31 27.26 -27.97 15.46
N ILE A 32 27.09 -28.65 14.33
CA ILE A 32 27.38 -28.11 12.99
C ILE A 32 26.08 -27.48 12.46
N PRO A 33 26.00 -26.14 12.36
CA PRO A 33 24.83 -25.47 11.78
C PRO A 33 24.69 -25.87 10.31
N ARG A 34 23.46 -26.12 9.84
CA ARG A 34 23.20 -26.33 8.41
C ARG A 34 23.66 -25.12 7.62
N GLU A 35 24.35 -25.35 6.50
CA GLU A 35 24.56 -24.29 5.51
C GLU A 35 23.20 -23.82 4.99
N ILE A 36 22.84 -22.60 5.39
CA ILE A 36 21.74 -21.88 4.79
C ILE A 36 22.31 -21.31 3.50
N SER A 37 22.10 -22.02 2.39
CA SER A 37 22.24 -21.43 1.06
C SER A 37 21.46 -20.11 1.06
N ARG A 38 22.19 -19.01 0.83
CA ARG A 38 21.70 -17.63 0.86
C ARG A 38 20.69 -17.36 -0.27
N GLU A 39 19.53 -17.99 -0.22
CA GLU A 39 18.32 -17.33 -0.65
C GLU A 39 17.76 -16.63 0.59
N VAL A 40 17.86 -15.31 0.59
CA VAL A 40 17.14 -14.44 1.51
C VAL A 40 15.65 -14.55 1.18
N ARG A 41 15.02 -15.68 1.54
CA ARG A 41 13.56 -15.76 1.66
C ARG A 41 13.19 -14.92 2.88
N ARG A 42 12.75 -13.70 2.58
CA ARG A 42 12.34 -12.65 3.51
C ARG A 42 11.41 -13.18 4.61
N ARG A 43 11.97 -13.39 5.80
CA ARG A 43 11.20 -13.46 7.06
C ARG A 43 10.64 -12.09 7.48
N THR A 44 10.92 -11.04 6.72
CA THR A 44 10.38 -9.68 6.88
C THR A 44 8.98 -9.54 6.30
N ASP A 45 8.65 -10.21 5.21
CA ASP A 45 7.39 -9.98 4.48
C ASP A 45 6.18 -10.50 5.28
N TYR A 46 6.25 -11.73 5.81
CA TYR A 46 5.21 -12.28 6.68
C TYR A 46 4.96 -11.46 7.97
N ARG A 47 6.00 -10.84 8.55
CA ARG A 47 5.82 -9.97 9.74
C ARG A 47 5.20 -8.63 9.35
N ILE A 48 5.63 -8.03 8.24
CA ILE A 48 5.06 -6.78 7.72
C ILE A 48 3.59 -6.98 7.33
N GLU A 49 3.26 -8.10 6.67
CA GLU A 49 1.90 -8.47 6.27
C GLU A 49 1.00 -8.74 7.48
N LEU A 50 1.49 -9.46 8.48
CA LEU A 50 0.78 -9.63 9.75
C LEU A 50 0.53 -8.30 10.46
N GLU A 51 1.50 -7.37 10.42
CA GLU A 51 1.34 -6.04 11.01
C GLU A 51 0.31 -5.19 10.27
N LYS A 52 0.34 -5.19 8.94
CA LYS A 52 -0.69 -4.54 8.11
C LYS A 52 -2.07 -5.10 8.37
N ARG A 53 -2.23 -6.44 8.37
CA ARG A 53 -3.51 -7.10 8.69
C ARG A 53 -3.99 -6.74 10.09
N ASN A 54 -3.10 -6.84 11.09
CA ASN A 54 -3.43 -6.55 12.48
C ASN A 54 -3.84 -5.08 12.68
N HIS A 55 -3.18 -4.16 11.99
CA HIS A 55 -3.53 -2.75 11.98
C HIS A 55 -4.89 -2.52 11.31
N HIS A 56 -5.15 -3.15 10.17
CA HIS A 56 -6.43 -3.05 9.47
C HIS A 56 -7.59 -3.61 10.31
N ILE A 57 -7.38 -4.73 11.00
CA ILE A 57 -8.32 -5.27 12.01
C ILE A 57 -8.62 -4.22 13.10
N TYR A 58 -7.59 -3.50 13.57
CA TYR A 58 -7.74 -2.46 14.58
C TYR A 58 -8.52 -1.24 14.05
N LEU A 59 -8.27 -0.79 12.82
CA LEU A 59 -9.05 0.29 12.19
C LEU A 59 -10.53 -0.10 12.05
N LYS A 60 -10.84 -1.29 11.54
CA LYS A 60 -12.21 -1.79 11.44
C LYS A 60 -12.90 -1.91 12.81
N HIS A 61 -12.15 -2.20 13.87
CA HIS A 61 -12.67 -2.16 15.23
C HIS A 61 -13.02 -0.73 15.69
N LEU A 62 -12.18 0.27 15.36
CA LEU A 62 -12.44 1.68 15.68
C LEU A 62 -13.65 2.24 14.90
N GLU A 63 -13.90 1.73 13.68
CA GLU A 63 -15.12 2.00 12.89
C GLU A 63 -16.40 1.35 13.51
N GLY A 64 -16.28 0.63 14.62
CA GLY A 64 -17.40 0.07 15.37
C GLY A 64 -17.69 -1.42 15.11
N ARG A 65 -16.89 -2.13 14.29
CA ARG A 65 -17.11 -3.56 14.06
C ARG A 65 -16.83 -4.39 15.32
N THR A 66 -17.71 -5.34 15.61
CA THR A 66 -17.61 -6.23 16.77
C THR A 66 -16.54 -7.31 16.58
N ASN A 67 -16.05 -7.89 17.66
CA ASN A 67 -15.04 -8.95 17.61
C ASN A 67 -15.48 -10.17 16.78
N GLY A 68 -16.77 -10.51 16.82
CA GLY A 68 -17.34 -11.62 16.03
C GLY A 68 -17.36 -11.29 14.53
N GLN A 69 -17.77 -10.08 14.15
CA GLN A 69 -17.72 -9.62 12.76
C GLN A 69 -16.29 -9.59 12.22
N LEU A 70 -15.33 -9.10 13.01
CA LEU A 70 -13.91 -9.12 12.65
C LEU A 70 -13.37 -10.55 12.56
N GLY A 71 -13.77 -11.45 13.47
CA GLY A 71 -13.36 -12.85 13.44
C GLY A 71 -13.81 -13.55 12.16
N ASN A 72 -15.05 -13.29 11.73
CA ASN A 72 -15.58 -13.81 10.47
C ASN A 72 -14.89 -13.19 9.25
N LEU A 73 -14.66 -11.87 9.27
CA LEU A 73 -14.07 -11.13 8.15
C LEU A 73 -12.62 -11.56 7.87
N TYR A 74 -11.83 -11.81 8.93
CA TYR A 74 -10.41 -12.16 8.80
C TYR A 74 -10.12 -13.64 9.05
N HIS A 75 -11.15 -14.48 9.15
CA HIS A 75 -11.03 -15.91 9.44
C HIS A 75 -10.20 -16.23 10.70
N LEU A 76 -10.34 -15.39 11.74
CA LEU A 76 -9.64 -15.50 13.01
C LEU A 76 -10.60 -15.83 14.14
N SER A 77 -10.14 -16.62 15.11
CA SER A 77 -10.89 -16.80 16.34
C SER A 77 -11.09 -15.47 17.06
N GLU A 78 -12.22 -15.28 17.74
CA GLU A 78 -12.45 -14.09 18.58
C GLU A 78 -11.30 -13.86 19.59
N SER A 79 -10.71 -14.94 20.10
CA SER A 79 -9.55 -14.86 21.01
C SER A 79 -8.30 -14.29 20.33
N SER A 80 -8.09 -14.56 19.04
CA SER A 80 -7.00 -14.00 18.25
C SER A 80 -7.27 -12.53 17.90
N ILE A 81 -8.50 -12.19 17.54
CA ILE A 81 -8.93 -10.80 17.36
C ILE A 81 -8.68 -10.00 18.64
N ARG A 82 -9.14 -10.48 19.81
CA ARG A 82 -8.89 -9.80 21.10
C ARG A 82 -7.41 -9.59 21.38
N ARG A 83 -6.57 -10.58 21.08
CA ARG A 83 -5.10 -10.49 21.26
C ARG A 83 -4.48 -9.44 20.33
N ILE A 84 -4.90 -9.42 19.07
CA ILE A 84 -4.46 -8.43 18.06
C ILE A 84 -4.86 -7.02 18.51
N LEU A 85 -6.13 -6.82 18.86
CA LEU A 85 -6.63 -5.53 19.34
C LEU A 85 -5.90 -5.05 20.61
N ALA A 86 -5.57 -5.96 21.53
CA ALA A 86 -4.79 -5.62 22.72
C ALA A 86 -3.34 -5.23 22.38
N GLY A 87 -2.72 -5.91 21.40
CA GLY A 87 -1.39 -5.59 20.89
C GLY A 87 -1.34 -4.22 20.22
N GLU A 88 -2.28 -3.95 19.32
CA GLU A 88 -2.41 -2.67 18.62
C GLU A 88 -2.74 -1.53 19.59
N ARG A 89 -3.65 -1.73 20.56
CA ARG A 89 -3.88 -0.74 21.65
C ARG A 89 -2.61 -0.43 22.44
N ARG A 90 -1.76 -1.44 22.70
CA ARG A 90 -0.50 -1.23 23.41
C ARG A 90 0.49 -0.44 22.54
N ARG A 91 0.60 -0.75 21.24
CA ARG A 91 1.41 0.01 20.28
C ARG A 91 0.95 1.46 20.18
N TYR A 92 -0.36 1.67 20.05
CA TYR A 92 -1.01 2.97 20.09
C TYR A 92 -0.59 3.76 21.32
N ARG A 93 -0.76 3.20 22.53
CA ARG A 93 -0.41 3.90 23.78
C ARG A 93 1.06 4.30 23.83
N LYS A 94 1.97 3.38 23.49
CA LYS A 94 3.40 3.67 23.46
C LYS A 94 3.75 4.77 22.45
N MET A 95 3.15 4.73 21.26
CA MET A 95 3.39 5.76 20.25
C MET A 95 2.81 7.11 20.69
N LYS A 96 1.61 7.12 21.29
CA LYS A 96 1.01 8.31 21.90
C LYS A 96 1.93 8.94 22.96
N GLU A 97 2.44 8.13 23.89
CA GLU A 97 3.37 8.60 24.93
C GLU A 97 4.65 9.21 24.33
N ARG A 98 5.19 8.63 23.25
CA ARG A 98 6.35 9.19 22.54
C ARG A 98 6.00 10.51 21.87
N ILE A 99 4.87 10.58 21.17
CA ILE A 99 4.38 11.80 20.51
C ILE A 99 4.21 12.93 21.53
N GLU A 100 3.60 12.64 22.68
CA GLU A 100 3.42 13.60 23.78
C GLU A 100 4.75 14.15 24.30
N GLN A 101 5.83 13.35 24.30
CA GLN A 101 7.16 13.79 24.74
C GLN A 101 7.89 14.66 23.71
N ILE A 102 7.65 14.45 22.42
CA ILE A 102 8.34 15.20 21.35
C ILE A 102 7.58 16.43 20.88
N LEU A 103 6.27 16.52 21.11
CA LEU A 103 5.45 17.69 20.72
C LEU A 103 5.99 19.04 21.24
N PRO A 104 6.54 19.13 22.47
CA PRO A 104 7.20 20.35 22.94
C PRO A 104 8.35 20.84 22.05
N LEU A 105 8.99 19.96 21.26
CA LEU A 105 10.03 20.34 20.30
C LEU A 105 9.49 21.16 19.13
N TRP A 106 8.18 21.13 18.89
CA TRP A 106 7.48 22.04 17.97
C TRP A 106 6.83 23.24 18.69
N GLY A 107 7.15 23.45 19.98
CA GLY A 107 6.53 24.49 20.79
C GLY A 107 5.04 24.23 21.06
N MET A 108 4.60 22.98 21.01
CA MET A 108 3.20 22.60 21.18
C MET A 108 3.00 21.77 22.45
N GLU A 109 1.90 22.07 23.14
CA GLU A 109 1.39 21.20 24.21
C GLU A 109 0.28 20.30 23.66
N THR A 110 0.26 19.05 24.11
CA THR A 110 -0.76 18.08 23.70
C THR A 110 -2.05 18.31 24.48
N ARG A 111 -3.07 18.89 23.83
CA ARG A 111 -4.43 18.96 24.39
C ARG A 111 -5.27 17.79 23.91
N GLN A 112 -5.13 17.45 22.63
CA GLN A 112 -5.83 16.34 22.02
C GLN A 112 -4.95 15.65 20.99
N LEU A 113 -4.95 14.31 21.07
CA LEU A 113 -4.21 13.46 20.17
C LEU A 113 -5.08 12.28 19.75
N THR A 114 -5.37 12.19 18.46
CA THR A 114 -6.21 11.15 17.86
C THR A 114 -5.42 10.46 16.75
N GLN A 115 -5.34 9.14 16.75
CA GLN A 115 -4.72 8.43 15.64
C GLN A 115 -5.65 8.43 14.42
N ILE A 116 -5.09 8.78 13.26
CA ILE A 116 -5.76 8.72 11.96
C ILE A 116 -5.45 7.39 11.28
N TYR A 117 -4.15 7.04 11.19
CA TYR A 117 -3.61 5.80 10.62
C TYR A 117 -2.49 5.24 11.52
N SER A 118 -1.99 4.03 11.25
CA SER A 118 -0.89 3.41 12.02
C SER A 118 0.28 4.35 12.29
N SER A 119 0.68 5.10 11.27
CA SER A 119 1.80 6.04 11.29
C SER A 119 1.37 7.50 11.42
N ALA A 120 0.08 7.85 11.43
CA ALA A 120 -0.37 9.25 11.36
C ALA A 120 -1.34 9.62 12.50
N TRP A 121 -1.13 10.79 13.09
CA TRP A 121 -1.82 11.26 14.29
C TRP A 121 -2.26 12.71 14.14
N GLU A 122 -3.52 12.99 14.39
CA GLU A 122 -4.06 14.34 14.48
C GLU A 122 -3.70 14.94 15.85
N VAL A 123 -3.09 16.14 15.83
CA VAL A 123 -2.68 16.89 17.00
C VAL A 123 -3.49 18.19 17.08
N ASN A 124 -4.18 18.41 18.19
CA ASN A 124 -4.94 19.64 18.49
C ASN A 124 -5.88 20.10 17.36
N HIS A 125 -6.45 19.15 16.60
CA HIS A 125 -7.32 19.36 15.44
C HIS A 125 -6.76 20.13 14.24
N SER A 126 -5.55 20.64 14.35
CA SER A 126 -4.98 21.59 13.38
C SER A 126 -3.72 21.06 12.70
N TYR A 127 -3.16 19.96 13.21
CA TYR A 127 -1.91 19.40 12.73
C TYR A 127 -2.03 17.89 12.56
N VAL A 128 -1.19 17.35 11.68
CA VAL A 128 -1.00 15.92 11.49
C VAL A 128 0.47 15.60 11.70
N MET A 129 0.75 14.67 12.59
CA MET A 129 2.08 14.13 12.82
C MET A 129 2.18 12.77 12.14
N LYS A 130 3.21 12.59 11.31
CA LYS A 130 3.54 11.28 10.72
C LYS A 130 4.82 10.71 11.34
N ALA A 131 4.82 9.41 11.61
CA ALA A 131 5.90 8.65 12.22
C ALA A 131 6.44 7.61 11.24
N TYR A 132 7.76 7.66 11.01
CA TYR A 132 8.49 6.77 10.11
C TYR A 132 9.51 5.97 10.89
N SER A 133 9.73 4.72 10.51
CA SER A 133 10.84 3.90 11.01
C SER A 133 12.06 3.95 10.08
N ASP A 134 11.84 4.23 8.80
CA ASP A 134 12.88 4.40 7.79
C ASP A 134 13.12 5.88 7.49
N LYS A 135 14.37 6.32 7.67
CA LYS A 135 14.77 7.72 7.46
C LYS A 135 14.69 8.13 5.98
N GLY A 136 15.08 7.24 5.06
CA GLY A 136 15.10 7.54 3.63
C GLY A 136 13.70 7.74 3.06
N GLN A 137 12.72 6.96 3.54
CA GLN A 137 11.31 7.12 3.19
C GLN A 137 10.76 8.48 3.67
N LEU A 138 11.05 8.86 4.91
CA LEU A 138 10.69 10.17 5.45
C LEU A 138 11.27 11.31 4.60
N GLU A 139 12.59 11.31 4.39
CA GLU A 139 13.29 12.37 3.66
C GLU A 139 12.74 12.50 2.23
N ARG A 140 12.44 11.37 1.60
CA ARG A 140 11.76 11.34 0.29
C ARG A 140 10.37 11.97 0.35
N ASN A 141 9.53 11.58 1.32
CA ASN A 141 8.17 12.13 1.45
C ASN A 141 8.18 13.65 1.67
N ILE A 142 9.07 14.13 2.55
CA ILE A 142 9.28 15.57 2.79
C ILE A 142 9.65 16.26 1.48
N LYS A 143 10.64 15.73 0.74
CA LYS A 143 11.10 16.35 -0.52
C LYS A 143 10.01 16.37 -1.60
N ILE A 144 9.22 15.29 -1.74
CA ILE A 144 8.05 15.25 -2.64
C ILE A 144 7.07 16.36 -2.25
N THR A 145 6.70 16.43 -0.97
CA THR A 145 5.76 17.45 -0.46
C THR A 145 6.23 18.87 -0.76
N GLU A 146 7.51 19.16 -0.60
CA GLU A 146 8.08 20.48 -0.92
C GLU A 146 8.01 20.83 -2.41
N ILE A 147 8.35 19.88 -3.29
CA ILE A 147 8.28 20.09 -4.74
C ILE A 147 6.81 20.29 -5.17
N LEU A 148 5.90 19.47 -4.65
CA LEU A 148 4.47 19.59 -4.94
C LEU A 148 3.90 20.93 -4.46
N ALA A 149 4.26 21.39 -3.26
CA ALA A 149 3.90 22.71 -2.77
C ALA A 149 4.41 23.82 -3.71
N GLY A 150 5.66 23.72 -4.18
CA GLY A 150 6.23 24.63 -5.17
C GLY A 150 5.52 24.61 -6.53
N CYS A 151 4.85 23.51 -6.87
CA CYS A 151 4.00 23.38 -8.06
C CYS A 151 2.56 23.88 -7.86
N ASN A 152 2.26 24.55 -6.75
CA ASN A 152 0.90 24.94 -6.33
C ASN A 152 -0.07 23.76 -6.21
N ILE A 153 0.44 22.56 -5.89
CA ILE A 153 -0.39 21.43 -5.53
C ILE A 153 -0.77 21.59 -4.04
N PRO A 154 -2.07 21.49 -3.68
CA PRO A 154 -2.51 21.61 -2.30
C PRO A 154 -2.05 20.40 -1.48
N VAL A 155 -0.87 20.49 -0.90
CA VAL A 155 -0.29 19.50 0.02
C VAL A 155 -0.11 20.10 1.40
N ALA A 156 0.03 19.25 2.41
CA ALA A 156 0.15 19.69 3.78
C ALA A 156 1.45 20.48 4.01
N GLU A 157 1.35 21.70 4.54
CA GLU A 157 2.51 22.53 4.88
C GLU A 157 3.28 21.89 6.04
N ILE A 158 4.58 21.66 5.85
CA ILE A 158 5.46 21.12 6.90
C ILE A 158 5.75 22.20 7.94
N VAL A 159 5.54 21.86 9.21
CA VAL A 159 5.82 22.73 10.35
C VAL A 159 7.21 22.38 10.89
N PRO A 160 8.20 23.29 10.80
CA PRO A 160 9.52 23.05 11.35
C PRO A 160 9.49 22.98 12.89
N SER A 161 10.43 22.26 13.48
CA SER A 161 10.65 22.24 14.92
C SER A 161 11.11 23.62 15.42
N GLY A 162 11.13 23.83 16.73
CA GLY A 162 11.70 25.03 17.35
C GLY A 162 13.18 25.24 17.02
N ALA A 163 13.90 24.21 16.58
CA ALA A 163 15.27 24.28 16.09
C ALA A 163 15.38 24.54 14.57
N GLY A 164 14.25 24.65 13.86
CA GLY A 164 14.19 24.84 12.41
C GLY A 164 14.30 23.55 11.59
N GLU A 165 14.31 22.38 12.23
CA GLU A 165 14.40 21.09 11.54
C GLU A 165 13.04 20.66 10.99
N LYS A 166 13.02 20.04 9.81
CA LYS A 166 11.78 19.57 9.16
C LYS A 166 11.18 18.32 9.81
N TYR A 167 12.00 17.57 10.54
CA TYR A 167 11.61 16.38 11.26
C TYR A 167 12.43 16.27 12.55
N VAL A 168 11.95 15.49 13.51
CA VAL A 168 12.65 15.15 14.75
C VAL A 168 12.87 13.64 14.80
N ALA A 169 14.09 13.23 15.13
CA ALA A 169 14.39 11.84 15.45
C ALA A 169 14.19 11.59 16.95
N TYR A 170 13.48 10.52 17.30
CA TYR A 170 13.29 10.11 18.69
C TYR A 170 13.22 8.58 18.79
N GLU A 171 14.13 8.01 19.59
CA GLU A 171 14.41 6.56 19.61
C GLU A 171 14.69 6.00 18.20
N ASN A 172 13.89 5.03 17.74
CA ASN A 172 14.01 4.40 16.42
C ASN A 172 13.01 4.95 15.41
N PHE A 173 12.45 6.12 15.66
CA PHE A 173 11.43 6.74 14.82
C PHE A 173 11.83 8.16 14.42
N TYR A 174 11.31 8.58 13.28
CA TYR A 174 11.43 9.92 12.75
C TYR A 174 10.04 10.50 12.57
N PHE A 175 9.85 11.72 13.06
CA PHE A 175 8.55 12.37 13.12
C PHE A 175 8.60 13.68 12.36
N PHE A 176 7.65 13.92 11.48
CA PHE A 176 7.42 15.26 10.96
C PHE A 176 6.00 15.70 11.25
N LEU A 177 5.82 17.01 11.38
CA LEU A 177 4.54 17.65 11.65
C LEU A 177 4.13 18.47 10.44
N SER A 178 2.86 18.41 10.08
CA SER A 178 2.30 19.26 9.04
C SER A 178 0.99 19.90 9.51
N ARG A 179 0.58 21.00 8.86
CA ARG A 179 -0.76 21.53 9.04
C ARG A 179 -1.79 20.54 8.49
N LYS A 180 -2.91 20.40 9.19
CA LYS A 180 -4.04 19.62 8.71
C LYS A 180 -4.66 20.35 7.51
N LEU A 181 -4.79 19.64 6.40
CA LEU A 181 -5.50 20.13 5.24
C LEU A 181 -7.00 20.21 5.54
N GLN A 182 -7.65 21.26 5.05
CA GLN A 182 -9.09 21.45 5.19
C GLN A 182 -9.83 20.69 4.09
N GLY A 183 -11.06 20.29 4.38
CA GLY A 183 -11.91 19.53 3.47
C GLY A 183 -12.35 18.20 4.07
N SER A 184 -13.25 17.54 3.35
CA SER A 184 -13.78 16.24 3.69
C SER A 184 -13.55 15.26 2.54
N ASN A 185 -13.52 13.98 2.87
CA ASN A 185 -13.61 12.93 1.87
C ASN A 185 -15.00 12.96 1.23
N ILE A 186 -15.07 12.64 -0.06
CA ILE A 186 -16.34 12.59 -0.77
C ILE A 186 -17.02 11.25 -0.50
N THR A 187 -18.34 11.27 -0.29
CA THR A 187 -19.16 10.07 -0.01
C THR A 187 -20.06 9.66 -1.18
N ASP A 188 -20.25 10.51 -2.19
CA ASP A 188 -21.08 10.21 -3.37
C ASP A 188 -20.20 9.75 -4.55
N LEU A 189 -19.96 8.45 -4.60
CA LEU A 189 -19.05 7.79 -5.55
C LEU A 189 -19.59 7.78 -6.99
N LYS A 190 -20.92 7.80 -7.16
CA LYS A 190 -21.58 7.67 -8.47
C LYS A 190 -21.68 8.99 -9.23
N ASN A 191 -21.41 10.10 -8.56
CA ASN A 191 -21.55 11.44 -9.14
C ASN A 191 -20.50 11.73 -10.22
N LYS A 192 -20.98 11.90 -11.45
CA LYS A 192 -20.14 12.15 -12.64
C LYS A 192 -19.30 13.42 -12.53
N GLU A 193 -19.81 14.46 -11.86
CA GLU A 193 -19.04 15.70 -11.69
C GLU A 193 -17.85 15.47 -10.75
N ILE A 194 -18.06 14.70 -9.70
CA ILE A 194 -17.01 14.30 -8.76
C ILE A 194 -15.98 13.42 -9.47
N ALA A 195 -16.41 12.41 -10.22
CA ALA A 195 -15.52 11.57 -11.02
C ALA A 195 -14.66 12.38 -11.99
N ARG A 196 -15.27 13.36 -12.70
CA ARG A 196 -14.51 14.28 -13.57
C ARG A 196 -13.49 15.11 -12.78
N LYS A 197 -13.86 15.64 -11.61
CA LYS A 197 -12.94 16.39 -10.74
C LYS A 197 -11.78 15.51 -10.27
N MET A 198 -12.04 14.22 -10.01
CA MET A 198 -11.03 13.26 -9.62
C MET A 198 -10.04 13.00 -10.78
N GLY A 199 -10.54 12.83 -12.00
CA GLY A 199 -9.71 12.81 -13.21
C GLY A 199 -8.81 14.05 -13.34
N CYS A 200 -9.36 15.25 -13.10
CA CYS A 200 -8.58 16.48 -13.10
C CYS A 200 -7.50 16.48 -12.01
N ALA A 201 -7.81 16.02 -10.81
CA ALA A 201 -6.86 15.95 -9.70
C ALA A 201 -5.70 15.02 -10.01
N ILE A 202 -5.96 13.80 -10.49
CA ILE A 202 -4.91 12.85 -10.88
C ILE A 202 -4.01 13.46 -11.97
N ALA A 203 -4.59 14.11 -12.99
CA ALA A 203 -3.80 14.75 -14.05
C ALA A 203 -2.90 15.89 -13.55
N ARG A 204 -3.37 16.71 -12.61
CA ARG A 204 -2.55 17.77 -11.99
C ARG A 204 -1.41 17.19 -11.18
N LEU A 205 -1.69 16.15 -10.38
CA LEU A 205 -0.68 15.47 -9.59
C LEU A 205 0.40 14.86 -10.48
N HIS A 206 -0.01 14.13 -11.52
CA HIS A 206 0.90 13.55 -12.51
C HIS A 206 1.80 14.60 -13.17
N LYS A 207 1.26 15.78 -13.51
CA LYS A 207 2.06 16.86 -14.07
C LYS A 207 3.10 17.36 -13.07
N ALA A 208 2.74 17.50 -11.79
CA ALA A 208 3.68 17.91 -10.75
C ALA A 208 4.72 16.82 -10.42
N PHE A 209 4.34 15.55 -10.50
CA PHE A 209 5.26 14.43 -10.33
C PHE A 209 6.38 14.37 -11.39
N LEU A 210 6.15 14.90 -12.60
CA LEU A 210 7.23 15.08 -13.57
C LEU A 210 8.31 16.07 -13.10
N GLU A 211 7.97 17.05 -12.25
CA GLU A 211 8.96 17.92 -11.61
C GLU A 211 9.70 17.18 -10.48
N CYS A 212 9.00 16.33 -9.73
CA CYS A 212 9.64 15.49 -8.71
C CYS A 212 10.70 14.55 -9.30
N GLU A 213 10.44 13.95 -10.47
CA GLU A 213 11.40 13.05 -11.14
C GLU A 213 12.69 13.75 -11.60
N LYS A 214 12.70 15.08 -11.73
CA LYS A 214 13.92 15.84 -12.06
C LYS A 214 14.86 15.97 -10.87
N GLU A 215 14.33 15.92 -9.65
CA GLU A 215 15.09 16.15 -8.42
C GLU A 215 15.32 14.88 -7.59
N ILE A 216 14.49 13.85 -7.78
CA ILE A 216 14.49 12.64 -6.95
C ILE A 216 14.56 11.41 -7.86
N ALA A 217 15.48 10.50 -7.55
CA ALA A 217 15.51 9.19 -8.18
C ALA A 217 14.42 8.28 -7.58
N PHE A 218 13.57 7.73 -8.45
CA PHE A 218 12.56 6.74 -8.09
C PHE A 218 12.93 5.37 -8.63
N TRP A 219 12.50 4.35 -7.90
CA TRP A 219 12.62 2.97 -8.36
C TRP A 219 11.62 2.75 -9.50
N ASP A 220 12.09 2.18 -10.61
CA ASP A 220 11.22 1.70 -11.69
C ASP A 220 10.60 0.39 -11.20
N ASN A 221 9.27 0.38 -11.11
CA ASN A 221 8.52 -0.83 -10.85
C ASN A 221 7.68 -1.14 -12.08
N SER A 222 7.55 -2.42 -12.40
CA SER A 222 6.78 -2.85 -13.55
C SER A 222 5.61 -3.70 -13.10
N LEU A 223 4.39 -3.21 -13.38
CA LEU A 223 3.19 -4.03 -13.24
C LEU A 223 3.33 -5.36 -14.00
N LEU A 224 3.92 -5.35 -15.20
CA LEU A 224 4.12 -6.58 -15.98
C LEU A 224 5.06 -7.57 -15.27
N ASP A 225 6.15 -7.08 -14.67
CA ASP A 225 7.07 -7.93 -13.91
C ASP A 225 6.43 -8.44 -12.62
N GLU A 226 5.64 -7.61 -11.91
CA GLU A 226 4.85 -8.03 -10.75
C GLU A 226 3.87 -9.16 -11.14
N MET A 227 3.16 -8.99 -12.26
CA MET A 227 2.23 -9.98 -12.80
C MET A 227 2.92 -11.30 -13.16
N LYS A 228 4.12 -11.25 -13.75
CA LYS A 228 4.89 -12.44 -14.15
C LYS A 228 5.65 -13.10 -13.00
N GLY A 229 5.96 -12.35 -11.95
CA GLY A 229 6.68 -12.79 -10.76
C GLY A 229 5.74 -13.20 -9.63
N TRP A 230 5.75 -12.42 -8.53
CA TRP A 230 5.09 -12.79 -7.27
C TRP A 230 3.58 -13.05 -7.41
N VAL A 231 2.88 -12.34 -8.33
CA VAL A 231 1.44 -12.57 -8.57
C VAL A 231 1.22 -14.00 -9.06
N ARG A 232 1.98 -14.43 -10.07
CA ARG A 232 1.91 -15.79 -10.61
C ARG A 232 2.24 -16.84 -9.56
N GLU A 233 3.25 -16.58 -8.74
CA GLU A 233 3.70 -17.48 -7.67
C GLU A 233 2.59 -17.70 -6.64
N ASN A 234 1.93 -16.63 -6.19
CA ASN A 234 0.83 -16.71 -5.23
C ASN A 234 -0.39 -17.44 -5.82
N LEU A 235 -0.78 -17.14 -7.07
CA LEU A 235 -1.88 -17.85 -7.73
C LEU A 235 -1.57 -19.33 -7.94
N ALA A 236 -0.31 -19.67 -8.26
CA ALA A 236 0.11 -21.07 -8.37
C ALA A 236 0.10 -21.80 -7.03
N ALA A 237 0.46 -21.12 -5.93
CA ALA A 237 0.40 -21.68 -4.58
C ALA A 237 -1.05 -21.96 -4.12
N ASP A 238 -2.02 -21.13 -4.55
CA ASP A 238 -3.46 -21.40 -4.39
C ASP A 238 -3.97 -22.53 -5.30
N ALA A 239 -3.13 -23.05 -6.18
CA ALA A 239 -3.51 -23.97 -7.25
C ALA A 239 -4.60 -23.39 -8.18
N TRP A 240 -4.59 -22.07 -8.40
CA TRP A 240 -5.49 -21.37 -9.33
C TRP A 240 -6.98 -21.55 -8.98
N LYS A 241 -7.33 -21.61 -7.69
CA LYS A 241 -8.71 -21.84 -7.26
C LYS A 241 -9.55 -20.59 -7.35
N THR A 242 -9.00 -19.45 -6.94
CA THR A 242 -9.71 -18.17 -6.96
C THR A 242 -9.68 -17.52 -8.33
N VAL A 243 -8.49 -17.41 -8.92
CA VAL A 243 -8.28 -16.85 -10.26
C VAL A 243 -7.86 -17.99 -11.17
N ASP A 244 -8.62 -18.21 -12.25
CA ASP A 244 -8.31 -19.27 -13.19
C ASP A 244 -7.08 -18.94 -14.05
N ARG A 245 -6.34 -19.98 -14.44
CA ARG A 245 -5.09 -19.83 -15.18
C ARG A 245 -5.28 -19.20 -16.56
N GLU A 246 -6.40 -19.46 -17.22
CA GLU A 246 -6.65 -18.98 -18.58
C GLU A 246 -6.92 -17.48 -18.59
N SER A 247 -7.73 -16.99 -17.68
CA SER A 247 -8.01 -15.57 -17.49
C SER A 247 -6.76 -14.79 -17.07
N TYR A 248 -5.96 -15.31 -16.13
CA TYR A 248 -4.64 -14.74 -15.83
C TYR A 248 -3.75 -14.65 -17.08
N ALA A 249 -3.62 -15.75 -17.83
CA ALA A 249 -2.76 -15.79 -19.02
C ALA A 249 -3.24 -14.82 -20.10
N ARG A 250 -4.55 -14.68 -20.31
CA ARG A 250 -5.15 -13.70 -21.23
C ARG A 250 -4.86 -12.26 -20.81
N ALA A 251 -5.05 -11.93 -19.53
CA ALA A 251 -4.79 -10.59 -19.00
C ALA A 251 -3.30 -10.21 -19.14
N VAL A 252 -2.39 -11.09 -18.70
CA VAL A 252 -0.94 -10.85 -18.79
C VAL A 252 -0.47 -10.72 -20.23
N LYS A 253 -0.97 -11.58 -21.15
CA LYS A 253 -0.63 -11.48 -22.57
C LYS A 253 -1.14 -10.18 -23.19
N SER A 254 -2.35 -9.75 -22.82
CA SER A 254 -2.91 -8.48 -23.28
C SER A 254 -2.08 -7.30 -22.80
N LEU A 255 -1.64 -7.33 -21.53
CA LEU A 255 -0.78 -6.30 -20.96
C LEU A 255 0.58 -6.27 -21.67
N GLU A 256 1.22 -7.43 -21.82
CA GLU A 256 2.53 -7.57 -22.47
C GLU A 256 2.55 -6.97 -23.89
N ASN A 257 1.49 -7.14 -24.67
CA ASN A 257 1.39 -6.60 -26.03
C ASN A 257 1.41 -5.07 -26.09
N VAL A 258 0.94 -4.39 -25.04
CA VAL A 258 0.82 -2.92 -25.01
C VAL A 258 1.85 -2.27 -24.09
N TYR A 259 2.41 -3.01 -23.13
CA TYR A 259 3.18 -2.45 -22.01
C TYR A 259 4.37 -1.58 -22.43
N GLY A 260 5.08 -1.98 -23.50
CA GLY A 260 6.25 -1.25 -24.02
C GLY A 260 5.92 0.12 -24.61
N PHE A 261 4.66 0.37 -24.97
CA PHE A 261 4.19 1.64 -25.54
C PHE A 261 3.59 2.58 -24.49
N LEU A 262 3.38 2.10 -23.26
CA LEU A 262 2.74 2.87 -22.21
C LEU A 262 3.74 3.85 -21.56
N PRO A 263 3.42 5.16 -21.49
CA PRO A 263 4.23 6.13 -20.78
C PRO A 263 4.42 5.77 -19.31
N LYS A 264 5.67 5.81 -18.85
CA LYS A 264 6.04 5.62 -17.45
C LYS A 264 6.47 6.94 -16.80
N GLN A 265 5.98 7.18 -15.60
CA GLN A 265 6.36 8.33 -14.77
C GLN A 265 6.08 7.98 -13.30
N LEU A 266 6.42 8.90 -12.39
CA LEU A 266 6.04 8.83 -11.00
C LEU A 266 4.50 8.89 -10.85
N ILE A 267 3.95 7.90 -10.16
CA ILE A 267 2.53 7.76 -9.83
C ILE A 267 2.35 7.65 -8.32
N HIS A 268 1.14 7.92 -7.83
CA HIS A 268 0.81 7.87 -6.41
C HIS A 268 0.62 6.42 -5.93
N ARG A 269 0.05 5.54 -6.77
CA ARG A 269 -0.23 4.12 -6.51
C ARG A 269 -1.33 3.83 -5.48
N ASP A 270 -1.89 4.84 -4.83
CA ASP A 270 -2.95 4.67 -3.82
C ASP A 270 -4.00 5.78 -3.94
N VAL A 271 -4.52 5.92 -5.15
CA VAL A 271 -5.51 6.95 -5.48
C VAL A 271 -6.90 6.46 -5.10
N HIS A 272 -7.41 6.94 -3.97
CA HIS A 272 -8.78 6.73 -3.53
C HIS A 272 -9.30 7.96 -2.79
N PHE A 273 -10.61 8.08 -2.59
CA PHE A 273 -11.21 9.27 -1.95
C PHE A 273 -10.72 9.54 -0.53
N GLY A 274 -10.09 8.57 0.13
CA GLY A 274 -9.47 8.74 1.45
C GLY A 274 -8.22 9.64 1.43
N ASN A 275 -7.47 9.61 0.33
CA ASN A 275 -6.22 10.36 0.17
C ASN A 275 -6.42 11.72 -0.53
N PHE A 276 -7.64 12.04 -0.94
CA PHE A 276 -7.99 13.27 -1.64
C PHE A 276 -9.09 14.01 -0.89
N LEU A 277 -8.79 15.23 -0.46
CA LEU A 277 -9.73 16.08 0.25
C LEU A 277 -10.40 17.06 -0.71
N PHE A 278 -11.68 17.27 -0.49
CA PHE A 278 -12.47 18.26 -1.22
C PHE A 278 -13.15 19.23 -0.26
N SER A 279 -13.21 20.49 -0.67
CA SER A 279 -13.91 21.56 0.04
C SER A 279 -14.65 22.42 -0.99
N GLU A 280 -15.92 22.72 -0.71
CA GLU A 280 -16.78 23.52 -1.60
C GLU A 280 -16.79 23.01 -3.06
N GLY A 281 -16.73 21.69 -3.23
CA GLY A 281 -16.72 21.04 -4.55
C GLY A 281 -15.41 21.20 -5.34
N SER A 282 -14.33 21.66 -4.71
CA SER A 282 -12.98 21.74 -5.31
C SER A 282 -11.98 20.91 -4.51
N LEU A 283 -10.94 20.42 -5.18
CA LEU A 283 -9.87 19.69 -4.52
C LEU A 283 -9.11 20.63 -3.57
N SER A 284 -9.07 20.27 -2.30
CA SER A 284 -8.46 21.06 -1.23
C SER A 284 -7.22 20.43 -0.62
N GLY A 285 -6.92 19.17 -0.97
CA GLY A 285 -5.75 18.49 -0.41
C GLY A 285 -5.40 17.15 -1.07
N TYR A 286 -4.11 16.90 -1.24
CA TYR A 286 -3.54 15.56 -1.45
C TYR A 286 -2.88 15.08 -0.18
N ILE A 287 -3.12 13.83 0.17
CA ILE A 287 -2.58 13.18 1.37
C ILE A 287 -1.76 11.97 0.92
N ASP A 288 -0.62 11.78 1.60
CA ASP A 288 0.17 10.55 1.62
C ASP A 288 0.83 10.07 0.32
N PHE A 289 2.11 10.44 0.15
CA PHE A 289 2.92 10.04 -0.99
C PHE A 289 3.84 8.83 -0.72
N ASP A 290 3.62 8.08 0.37
CA ASP A 290 4.54 7.03 0.83
C ASP A 290 4.70 5.85 -0.14
N LEU A 291 3.71 5.60 -1.00
CA LEU A 291 3.71 4.52 -1.99
C LEU A 291 4.15 4.95 -3.40
N SER A 292 4.57 6.22 -3.55
CA SER A 292 4.88 6.78 -4.87
C SER A 292 6.08 6.08 -5.51
N GLN A 293 5.93 5.69 -6.77
CA GLN A 293 6.93 4.95 -7.54
C GLN A 293 6.83 5.28 -9.03
N ARG A 294 7.87 4.97 -9.81
CA ARG A 294 7.81 5.09 -11.26
C ARG A 294 7.15 3.85 -11.86
N ASN A 295 6.04 4.01 -12.59
CA ASN A 295 5.31 2.93 -13.27
C ASN A 295 4.48 3.50 -14.44
N ILE A 296 3.68 2.68 -15.12
CA ILE A 296 2.76 3.15 -16.18
C ILE A 296 1.79 4.18 -15.60
N ARG A 297 1.67 5.35 -16.23
CA ARG A 297 0.91 6.46 -15.63
C ARG A 297 -0.60 6.21 -15.56
N ILE A 298 -1.14 5.37 -16.44
CA ILE A 298 -2.56 4.99 -16.40
C ILE A 298 -2.92 4.12 -15.20
N PHE A 299 -1.94 3.61 -14.45
CA PHE A 299 -2.18 2.82 -13.25
C PHE A 299 -3.05 3.57 -12.23
N ASP A 300 -2.74 4.84 -11.91
CA ASP A 300 -3.50 5.61 -10.92
C ASP A 300 -4.97 5.82 -11.33
N ILE A 301 -5.23 6.00 -12.63
CA ILE A 301 -6.60 6.11 -13.16
C ILE A 301 -7.33 4.78 -13.01
N CYS A 302 -6.67 3.68 -13.42
CA CYS A 302 -7.26 2.34 -13.37
C CYS A 302 -7.51 1.92 -11.91
N TYR A 303 -6.53 2.12 -11.03
CA TYR A 303 -6.61 1.83 -9.60
C TYR A 303 -7.77 2.57 -8.95
N PHE A 304 -7.92 3.87 -9.23
CA PHE A 304 -9.04 4.64 -8.71
C PHE A 304 -10.38 4.06 -9.17
N LEU A 305 -10.52 3.81 -10.47
CA LEU A 305 -11.76 3.34 -11.09
C LEU A 305 -12.16 1.92 -10.67
N THR A 306 -11.21 1.01 -10.44
CA THR A 306 -11.51 -0.31 -9.89
C THR A 306 -11.77 -0.24 -8.39
N GLY A 307 -11.09 0.65 -7.67
CA GLY A 307 -11.38 0.95 -6.26
C GLY A 307 -12.84 1.34 -6.03
N LEU A 308 -13.45 2.11 -6.95
CA LEU A 308 -14.89 2.45 -6.87
C LEU A 308 -15.82 1.23 -6.94
N LEU A 309 -15.41 0.16 -7.61
CA LEU A 309 -16.18 -1.09 -7.71
C LEU A 309 -15.94 -2.00 -6.49
N ALA A 310 -14.76 -1.93 -5.89
CA ALA A 310 -14.37 -2.76 -4.75
C ALA A 310 -14.96 -2.27 -3.40
N GLU A 311 -15.56 -1.08 -3.35
CA GLU A 311 -16.21 -0.60 -2.13
C GLU A 311 -17.48 -1.41 -1.80
N GLU A 312 -17.49 -2.04 -0.62
CA GLU A 312 -18.68 -2.74 -0.09
C GLU A 312 -19.79 -1.71 0.20
N THR A 313 -20.72 -1.54 -0.74
CA THR A 313 -21.88 -0.65 -0.57
C THR A 313 -23.19 -1.37 -0.86
N GLU A 314 -24.27 -0.95 -0.19
CA GLU A 314 -25.63 -1.44 -0.50
C GLU A 314 -26.13 -0.93 -1.87
N ASP A 315 -25.47 0.10 -2.43
CA ASP A 315 -25.80 0.74 -3.70
C ASP A 315 -24.67 0.53 -4.72
N ALA A 316 -24.44 -0.73 -5.11
CA ALA A 316 -23.42 -1.09 -6.09
C ALA A 316 -23.65 -0.40 -7.45
N PHE A 317 -22.56 -0.18 -8.19
CA PHE A 317 -22.65 0.39 -9.53
C PHE A 317 -23.35 -0.55 -10.51
N THR A 318 -24.26 0.00 -11.31
CA THR A 318 -24.66 -0.65 -12.55
C THR A 318 -23.58 -0.47 -13.61
N LYS A 319 -23.55 -1.37 -14.60
CA LYS A 319 -22.67 -1.28 -15.78
C LYS A 319 -22.70 0.10 -16.43
N LYS A 320 -23.90 0.65 -16.67
CA LYS A 320 -24.06 1.96 -17.30
C LYS A 320 -23.48 3.08 -16.43
N GLU A 321 -23.80 3.11 -15.14
CA GLU A 321 -23.31 4.14 -14.22
C GLU A 321 -21.79 4.13 -14.10
N TRP A 322 -21.20 2.94 -14.00
CA TRP A 322 -19.75 2.80 -13.91
C TRP A 322 -19.07 3.26 -15.20
N THR A 323 -19.54 2.81 -16.37
CA THR A 323 -18.96 3.24 -17.65
C THR A 323 -19.08 4.75 -17.87
N GLU A 324 -20.19 5.36 -17.44
CA GLU A 324 -20.33 6.81 -17.46
C GLU A 324 -19.32 7.52 -16.51
N ASN A 325 -19.01 6.91 -15.36
CA ASN A 325 -17.98 7.41 -14.46
C ASN A 325 -16.57 7.26 -15.05
N VAL A 326 -16.25 6.13 -15.71
CA VAL A 326 -14.99 5.95 -16.45
C VAL A 326 -14.79 7.07 -17.47
N ARG A 327 -15.82 7.34 -18.29
CA ARG A 327 -15.77 8.44 -19.27
C ARG A 327 -15.60 9.80 -18.61
N ALA A 328 -16.26 10.04 -17.47
CA ALA A 328 -16.13 11.29 -16.73
C ALA A 328 -14.71 11.48 -16.16
N VAL A 329 -14.10 10.45 -15.55
CA VAL A 329 -12.72 10.49 -15.05
C VAL A 329 -11.75 10.75 -16.21
N ILE A 330 -11.86 10.01 -17.31
CA ILE A 330 -10.99 10.18 -18.49
C ILE A 330 -11.12 11.60 -19.05
N ALA A 331 -12.35 12.10 -19.22
CA ALA A 331 -12.59 13.46 -19.70
C ALA A 331 -12.00 14.53 -18.75
N GLY A 332 -12.10 14.31 -17.44
CA GLY A 332 -11.47 15.14 -16.44
C GLY A 332 -9.95 15.16 -16.56
N TYR A 333 -9.35 13.99 -16.71
CA TYR A 333 -7.90 13.85 -16.89
C TYR A 333 -7.42 14.52 -18.18
N GLU A 334 -8.06 14.22 -19.32
CA GLU A 334 -7.72 14.78 -20.64
C GLU A 334 -7.95 16.29 -20.74
N SER A 335 -8.73 16.89 -19.82
CA SER A 335 -8.86 18.36 -19.74
C SER A 335 -7.57 19.07 -19.31
N ILE A 336 -6.61 18.34 -18.75
CA ILE A 336 -5.30 18.87 -18.30
C ILE A 336 -4.15 18.22 -19.07
N THR A 337 -4.20 16.90 -19.24
CA THR A 337 -3.14 16.13 -19.90
C THR A 337 -3.74 15.08 -20.81
N ARG A 338 -3.41 15.11 -22.10
CA ARG A 338 -3.91 14.15 -23.09
C ARG A 338 -3.41 12.72 -22.82
N LEU A 339 -4.28 11.74 -22.98
CA LEU A 339 -3.92 10.32 -23.02
C LEU A 339 -3.67 9.87 -24.46
N LEU A 340 -2.68 9.00 -24.65
CA LEU A 340 -2.41 8.36 -25.93
C LEU A 340 -3.54 7.37 -26.29
N ALA A 341 -3.63 7.01 -27.56
CA ALA A 341 -4.64 6.04 -28.01
C ALA A 341 -4.35 4.65 -27.41
N GLU A 342 -3.08 4.29 -27.34
CA GLU A 342 -2.56 3.06 -26.76
C GLU A 342 -2.85 2.98 -25.26
N GLU A 343 -2.74 4.11 -24.56
CA GLU A 343 -3.08 4.21 -23.13
C GLU A 343 -4.56 3.95 -22.89
N LYS A 344 -5.43 4.58 -23.69
CA LYS A 344 -6.89 4.40 -23.57
C LYS A 344 -7.30 2.97 -23.89
N ALA A 345 -6.74 2.39 -24.97
CA ALA A 345 -6.97 0.99 -25.32
C ALA A 345 -6.47 0.01 -24.24
N ALA A 346 -5.46 0.38 -23.45
CA ALA A 346 -4.94 -0.44 -22.38
C ALA A 346 -5.74 -0.36 -21.07
N ILE A 347 -6.65 0.61 -20.89
CA ILE A 347 -7.38 0.83 -19.62
C ILE A 347 -8.06 -0.46 -19.12
N PRO A 348 -8.91 -1.17 -19.91
CA PRO A 348 -9.56 -2.38 -19.41
C PRO A 348 -8.56 -3.46 -18.99
N CYS A 349 -7.50 -3.64 -19.78
CA CYS A 349 -6.47 -4.64 -19.50
C CYS A 349 -5.66 -4.32 -18.23
N VAL A 350 -5.36 -3.04 -17.98
CA VAL A 350 -4.64 -2.61 -16.78
C VAL A 350 -5.52 -2.79 -15.54
N MET A 351 -6.81 -2.45 -15.62
CA MET A 351 -7.78 -2.72 -14.56
C MET A 351 -7.86 -4.22 -14.24
N GLU A 352 -8.01 -5.07 -15.27
CA GLU A 352 -7.99 -6.53 -15.13
C GLU A 352 -6.72 -7.02 -14.38
N CYS A 353 -5.55 -6.48 -14.73
CA CYS A 353 -4.30 -6.85 -14.07
C CYS A 353 -4.20 -6.35 -12.62
N ILE A 354 -4.73 -5.17 -12.32
CA ILE A 354 -4.79 -4.64 -10.94
C ILE A 354 -5.64 -5.54 -10.05
N GLU A 355 -6.80 -5.98 -10.52
CA GLU A 355 -7.68 -6.86 -9.74
C GLU A 355 -7.08 -8.26 -9.54
N ILE A 356 -6.42 -8.81 -10.55
CA ILE A 356 -5.68 -10.07 -10.40
C ILE A 356 -4.52 -9.92 -9.39
N LEU A 357 -3.80 -8.79 -9.45
CA LEU A 357 -2.73 -8.47 -8.50
C LEU A 357 -3.28 -8.42 -7.07
N PHE A 358 -4.43 -7.77 -6.85
CA PHE A 358 -5.09 -7.75 -5.55
C PHE A 358 -5.56 -9.11 -5.10
N ALA A 359 -6.19 -9.90 -5.97
CA ALA A 359 -6.58 -11.26 -5.66
C ALA A 359 -5.38 -12.11 -5.21
N ALA A 360 -4.25 -12.03 -5.93
CA ALA A 360 -3.01 -12.71 -5.59
C ALA A 360 -2.39 -12.20 -4.28
N TYR A 361 -2.49 -10.91 -3.99
CA TYR A 361 -2.07 -10.32 -2.72
C TYR A 361 -2.89 -10.87 -1.55
N PHE A 362 -4.22 -10.84 -1.65
CA PHE A 362 -5.12 -11.35 -0.61
C PHE A 362 -4.99 -12.86 -0.40
N ILE A 363 -4.79 -13.63 -1.48
CA ILE A 363 -4.46 -15.06 -1.41
C ILE A 363 -3.18 -15.28 -0.60
N GLY A 364 -2.13 -14.50 -0.85
CA GLY A 364 -0.88 -14.57 -0.09
C GLY A 364 -1.07 -14.26 1.40
N MET A 365 -2.07 -13.44 1.73
CA MET A 365 -2.48 -13.13 3.10
C MET A 365 -3.48 -14.13 3.71
N GLU A 366 -3.86 -15.18 2.98
CA GLU A 366 -4.92 -16.13 3.34
C GLU A 366 -6.31 -15.47 3.51
N ASP A 367 -6.52 -14.30 2.89
CA ASP A 367 -7.77 -13.54 2.88
C ASP A 367 -8.60 -13.87 1.63
N PHE A 368 -9.16 -15.08 1.61
CA PHE A 368 -9.89 -15.58 0.44
C PHE A 368 -11.21 -14.84 0.16
N LYS A 369 -11.72 -14.06 1.12
CA LYS A 369 -12.92 -13.25 0.88
C LYS A 369 -12.57 -12.08 -0.04
N HIS A 370 -11.63 -11.23 0.36
CA HIS A 370 -11.24 -10.07 -0.46
C HIS A 370 -10.58 -10.50 -1.78
N ALA A 371 -9.94 -11.68 -1.81
CA ALA A 371 -9.48 -12.25 -3.07
C ALA A 371 -10.62 -12.56 -4.05
N ARG A 372 -11.76 -13.03 -3.55
CA ARG A 372 -12.97 -13.24 -4.37
C ARG A 372 -13.63 -11.91 -4.74
N ASP A 373 -13.68 -10.95 -3.83
CA ASP A 373 -14.27 -9.63 -4.12
C ASP A 373 -13.51 -8.95 -5.27
N ALA A 374 -12.17 -8.97 -5.25
CA ALA A 374 -11.33 -8.50 -6.37
C ALA A 374 -11.59 -9.29 -7.67
N TRP A 375 -11.81 -10.60 -7.57
CA TRP A 375 -12.16 -11.43 -8.73
C TRP A 375 -13.54 -11.10 -9.30
N GLU A 376 -14.53 -10.76 -8.48
CA GLU A 376 -15.84 -10.30 -8.93
C GLU A 376 -15.74 -8.96 -9.67
N VAL A 377 -14.91 -8.02 -9.17
CA VAL A 377 -14.61 -6.77 -9.87
C VAL A 377 -13.95 -7.04 -11.23
N PHE A 378 -12.99 -7.97 -11.29
CA PHE A 378 -12.39 -8.40 -12.56
C PHE A 378 -13.46 -8.89 -13.57
N LEU A 379 -14.39 -9.73 -13.15
CA LEU A 379 -15.46 -10.25 -14.02
C LEU A 379 -16.39 -9.13 -14.50
N PHE A 380 -16.70 -8.16 -13.62
CA PHE A 380 -17.49 -6.98 -13.99
C PHE A 380 -16.78 -6.14 -15.06
N ILE A 381 -15.46 -5.90 -14.92
CA ILE A 381 -14.66 -5.17 -15.90
C ILE A 381 -14.68 -5.90 -17.26
N GLN A 382 -14.57 -7.23 -17.27
CA GLN A 382 -14.64 -8.00 -18.50
C GLN A 382 -15.97 -7.82 -19.23
N ASP A 383 -17.09 -7.79 -18.51
CA ASP A 383 -18.41 -7.53 -19.11
C ASP A 383 -18.51 -6.11 -19.70
N CYS A 384 -17.81 -5.14 -19.11
CA CYS A 384 -17.82 -3.74 -19.55
C CYS A 384 -16.81 -3.41 -20.66
N LYS A 385 -15.95 -4.36 -21.06
CA LYS A 385 -14.77 -4.09 -21.89
C LYS A 385 -15.07 -3.45 -23.25
N GLU A 386 -16.19 -3.78 -23.87
CA GLU A 386 -16.59 -3.20 -25.16
C GLU A 386 -17.17 -1.78 -25.04
N ASP A 387 -17.58 -1.39 -23.83
CA ASP A 387 -18.24 -0.11 -23.56
C ASP A 387 -17.27 0.98 -23.04
N ILE A 388 -16.06 0.58 -22.61
CA ILE A 388 -14.94 1.43 -22.17
C ILE A 388 -14.14 1.89 -23.38
#